data_AF-A0A5R2MW58-F1
#
_entry.id   AF-A0A5R2MW58-F1
#
_cell.length_a   1.000
_cell.length_b   1.000
_cell.length_c   1.000
_cell.angle_alpha   90.00
_cell.angle_beta   90.00
_cell.angle_gamma   90.00
#
_symmetry.space_group_name_H-M   'P 1'
#
loop_
_entity.id
_entity.type
_entity.pdbx_description
1 polymer ?
#
loop_
_entity_poly.entity_id
_entity_poly.type
_entity_poly.pdbx_seq_one_letter_code
_entity_poly.pdbx_strand_id
1 'polypeptide(L)'
;IAEIGIALGLEANGRGADEMAEATIEEIKRLFAAIGITPTLAGLGLPADRLDWTAEQALGIDRLIKNNPRPFDLAAMRRLVQAAYDGDLTACAM
;
A
#
# COMPACT_ATOMS: atom_id res chain seq x y z
N ILE A 1 -8.74 6.23 -7.61
CA ILE A 1 -7.32 6.55 -7.37
C ILE A 1 -6.85 7.69 -8.29
N ALA A 2 -7.03 7.60 -9.60
CA ALA A 2 -6.66 8.69 -10.54
C ALA A 2 -7.10 10.11 -10.10
N GLU A 3 -8.34 10.26 -9.65
CA GLU A 3 -8.88 11.52 -9.15
C GLU A 3 -8.14 12.04 -7.90
N ILE A 4 -7.63 11.15 -7.05
CA ILE A 4 -6.80 11.51 -5.89
C ILE A 4 -5.47 12.10 -6.37
N GLY A 5 -4.86 11.52 -7.42
CA GLY A 5 -3.66 12.08 -8.03
C GLY A 5 -3.86 13.51 -8.52
N ILE A 6 -4.98 13.78 -9.19
CA ILE A 6 -5.34 15.13 -9.63
C ILE A 6 -5.50 16.07 -8.43
N ALA A 7 -6.16 15.61 -7.36
CA ALA A 7 -6.31 16.39 -6.13
C ALA A 7 -4.98 16.65 -5.40
N LEU A 8 -3.99 15.76 -5.54
CA LEU A 8 -2.61 15.94 -5.06
C LEU A 8 -1.78 16.89 -5.96
N GLY A 9 -2.34 17.35 -7.09
CA GLY A 9 -1.69 18.26 -8.01
C GLY A 9 -1.01 17.60 -9.21
N LEU A 10 -1.23 16.30 -9.46
CA LEU A 10 -0.73 15.65 -10.66
C LEU A 10 -1.53 16.10 -11.89
N GLU A 11 -0.83 16.51 -12.93
CA GLU A 11 -1.43 16.84 -14.21
C GLU A 11 -1.69 15.59 -15.03
N ALA A 12 -2.90 15.51 -15.63
CA ALA A 12 -3.27 14.37 -16.46
C ALA A 12 -2.41 14.29 -17.74
N ASN A 13 -2.10 15.42 -18.39
CA ASN A 13 -1.21 15.49 -19.56
C ASN A 13 -1.50 14.42 -20.65
N GLY A 14 -2.78 14.08 -20.85
CA GLY A 14 -3.22 13.06 -21.82
C GLY A 14 -3.19 11.61 -21.31
N ARG A 15 -2.81 11.37 -20.05
CA ARG A 15 -2.76 10.05 -19.42
C ARG A 15 -4.15 9.46 -19.20
N GLY A 16 -4.25 8.15 -19.40
CA GLY A 16 -5.46 7.38 -19.07
C GLY A 16 -5.67 7.22 -17.57
N ALA A 17 -6.83 6.72 -17.17
CA ALA A 17 -7.17 6.51 -15.75
C ALA A 17 -6.20 5.57 -15.03
N ASP A 18 -5.77 4.48 -15.67
CA ASP A 18 -4.82 3.52 -15.09
C ASP A 18 -3.43 4.13 -14.92
N GLU A 19 -2.95 4.85 -15.94
CA GLU A 19 -1.68 5.56 -15.86
C GLU A 19 -1.69 6.64 -14.77
N MET A 20 -2.83 7.30 -14.57
CA MET A 20 -3.02 8.26 -13.49
C MET A 20 -3.08 7.59 -12.12
N ALA A 21 -3.66 6.39 -12.02
CA ALA A 21 -3.65 5.62 -10.79
C ALA A 21 -2.22 5.22 -10.38
N GLU A 22 -1.41 4.75 -11.33
CA GLU A 22 0.00 4.42 -11.10
C GLU A 22 0.81 5.67 -10.71
N ALA A 23 0.58 6.80 -11.39
CA ALA A 23 1.19 8.09 -11.04
C ALA A 23 0.91 8.49 -9.60
N THR A 24 -0.32 8.25 -9.14
CA THR A 24 -0.76 8.59 -7.79
C THR A 24 -0.02 7.76 -6.75
N ILE A 25 0.22 6.48 -7.02
CA ILE A 25 0.97 5.59 -6.12
C ILE A 25 2.41 6.07 -5.98
N GLU A 26 3.07 6.39 -7.09
CA GLU A 26 4.45 6.90 -7.06
C GLU A 26 4.56 8.28 -6.39
N GLU A 27 3.56 9.14 -6.56
CA GLU A 27 3.53 10.45 -5.89
C GLU A 27 3.38 10.33 -4.37
N ILE A 28 2.59 9.38 -3.88
CA ILE A 28 2.50 9.09 -2.45
C ILE A 28 3.85 8.59 -1.90
N LYS A 29 4.54 7.71 -2.64
CA LYS A 29 5.88 7.22 -2.26
C LYS A 29 6.89 8.37 -2.21
N ARG A 30 6.88 9.28 -3.19
CA ARG A 30 7.70 10.50 -3.21
C ARG A 30 7.41 11.38 -1.99
N LEU A 31 6.14 11.59 -1.65
CA LEU A 31 5.73 12.41 -0.51
C LEU A 31 6.23 11.83 0.82
N PHE A 32 6.05 10.52 1.03
CA PHE A 32 6.54 9.84 2.23
C PHE A 32 8.06 9.98 2.38
N ALA A 33 8.81 9.81 1.29
CA ALA A 33 10.26 10.01 1.29
C ALA A 33 10.65 11.46 1.62
N ALA A 34 9.93 12.44 1.07
CA ALA A 34 10.20 13.86 1.29
C ALA A 34 10.04 14.30 2.76
N ILE A 35 9.20 13.59 3.53
CA ILE A 35 8.98 13.86 4.96
C ILE A 35 9.69 12.86 5.90
N GLY A 36 10.55 12.00 5.35
CA GLY A 36 11.37 11.07 6.14
C GLY A 36 10.64 9.84 6.68
N ILE A 37 9.52 9.44 6.05
CA ILE A 37 8.88 8.16 6.35
C ILE A 37 9.64 7.06 5.60
N THR A 38 10.11 6.04 6.33
CA THR A 38 10.76 4.87 5.75
C THR A 38 9.79 4.08 4.85
N PRO A 39 10.27 3.52 3.72
CA PRO A 39 9.39 2.85 2.75
C PRO A 39 8.99 1.42 3.16
N THR A 40 9.55 0.87 4.24
CA THR A 40 9.33 -0.54 4.62
C THR A 40 9.00 -0.74 6.09
N LEU A 41 8.23 -1.79 6.40
CA LEU A 41 7.99 -2.20 7.79
C LEU A 41 9.28 -2.66 8.48
N ALA A 42 10.23 -3.26 7.74
CA ALA A 42 11.55 -3.59 8.27
C ALA A 42 12.28 -2.33 8.76
N GLY A 43 12.24 -1.24 7.97
CA GLY A 43 12.82 0.04 8.36
C GLY A 43 12.09 0.73 9.52
N LEU A 44 10.82 0.40 9.75
CA LEU A 44 10.08 0.81 10.95
C LEU A 44 10.42 -0.03 12.20
N GLY A 45 11.17 -1.13 12.04
CA GLY A 45 11.55 -2.02 13.14
C GLY A 45 10.54 -3.14 13.42
N LEU A 46 9.67 -3.48 12.46
CA LEU A 46 8.84 -4.69 12.59
C LEU A 46 9.76 -5.93 12.63
N PRO A 47 9.60 -6.87 13.57
CA PRO A 47 10.36 -8.11 13.55
C PRO A 47 9.87 -9.08 12.46
N ALA A 48 10.79 -9.73 11.74
CA ALA A 48 10.45 -10.68 10.68
C ALA A 48 9.63 -11.89 11.17
N ASP A 49 9.83 -12.30 12.43
CA ASP A 49 9.11 -13.39 13.08
C ASP A 49 7.67 -13.00 13.50
N ARG A 50 7.29 -11.73 13.34
CA ARG A 50 5.95 -11.21 13.67
C ARG A 50 5.03 -11.07 12.47
N LEU A 51 5.49 -11.33 11.25
CA LEU A 51 4.72 -11.05 10.04
C LEU A 51 3.39 -11.85 9.96
N ASP A 52 3.41 -13.13 10.37
CA ASP A 52 2.18 -13.95 10.43
C ASP A 52 1.19 -13.38 11.44
N TRP A 53 1.67 -13.10 12.65
CA TRP A 53 0.87 -12.49 13.71
C TRP A 53 0.29 -11.13 13.27
N THR A 54 1.08 -10.28 12.61
CA THR A 54 0.62 -8.97 12.10
C THR A 54 -0.50 -9.13 11.08
N ALA A 55 -0.41 -10.11 10.17
CA ALA A 55 -1.46 -10.37 9.19
C ALA A 55 -2.77 -10.82 9.86
N GLU A 56 -2.69 -11.70 10.87
CA GLU A 56 -3.84 -12.15 11.64
C GLU A 56 -4.50 -11.00 12.41
N GLN A 57 -3.72 -10.18 13.10
CA GLN A 57 -4.24 -9.03 13.84
C GLN A 57 -4.89 -8.00 12.92
N ALA A 58 -4.30 -7.73 11.75
CA ALA A 58 -4.85 -6.79 10.79
C ALA A 58 -6.23 -7.25 10.27
N LEU A 59 -6.40 -8.55 10.01
CA LEU A 59 -7.70 -9.10 9.60
C LEU A 59 -8.76 -9.07 10.69
N GLY A 60 -8.36 -9.07 11.96
CA GLY A 60 -9.28 -8.92 13.09
C GLY A 60 -9.98 -7.56 13.18
N ILE A 61 -9.58 -6.56 12.39
CA ILE A 61 -10.16 -5.21 12.39
C ILE A 61 -11.43 -5.17 11.54
N ASP A 62 -12.46 -5.81 12.08
CA ASP A 62 -13.71 -6.20 11.41
C ASP A 62 -14.31 -5.11 10.51
N ARG A 63 -14.47 -3.89 11.01
CA ARG A 63 -15.09 -2.79 10.25
C ARG A 63 -14.22 -2.30 9.09
N LEU A 64 -12.90 -2.18 9.28
CA LEU A 64 -12.00 -1.66 8.25
C LEU A 64 -11.80 -2.68 7.13
N ILE A 65 -11.68 -3.96 7.48
CA ILE A 65 -11.55 -5.05 6.51
C ILE A 65 -12.82 -5.18 5.67
N LYS A 66 -14.00 -5.18 6.30
CA LYS A 66 -15.29 -5.28 5.58
C LYS A 66 -15.57 -4.09 4.66
N ASN A 67 -15.00 -2.92 4.96
CA ASN A 67 -15.17 -1.71 4.17
C ASN A 67 -14.13 -1.55 3.03
N ASN A 68 -13.15 -2.45 2.92
CA ASN A 68 -12.20 -2.38 1.82
C ASN A 68 -12.94 -2.64 0.50
N PRO A 69 -12.85 -1.76 -0.52
CA PRO A 69 -13.52 -1.95 -1.81
C PRO A 69 -13.15 -3.27 -2.51
N ARG A 70 -12.01 -3.86 -2.13
CA ARG A 70 -11.59 -5.18 -2.58
C ARG A 70 -11.53 -6.12 -1.37
N PRO A 71 -12.43 -7.12 -1.26
CA PRO A 71 -12.33 -8.16 -0.24
C PRO A 71 -11.06 -9.01 -0.43
N PHE A 72 -10.47 -9.48 0.66
CA PHE A 72 -9.29 -10.36 0.64
C PHE A 72 -9.23 -11.22 1.91
N ASP A 73 -8.47 -12.31 1.84
CA ASP A 73 -8.32 -13.29 2.92
C ASP A 73 -6.98 -13.18 3.66
N LEU A 74 -6.71 -14.10 4.59
CA LEU A 74 -5.47 -14.11 5.37
C LEU A 74 -4.24 -14.33 4.51
N ALA A 75 -4.34 -15.15 3.47
CA ALA A 75 -3.24 -15.40 2.56
C ALA A 75 -2.87 -14.12 1.79
N ALA A 76 -3.86 -13.38 1.30
CA ALA A 76 -3.67 -12.09 0.66
C ALA A 76 -3.11 -11.03 1.62
N MET A 77 -3.65 -10.95 2.86
CA MET A 77 -3.12 -10.05 3.88
C MET A 77 -1.65 -10.36 4.18
N ARG A 78 -1.29 -11.64 4.31
CA ARG A 78 0.09 -12.05 4.58
C ARG A 78 1.05 -11.66 3.46
N ARG A 79 0.63 -11.75 2.20
CA ARG A 79 1.41 -11.28 1.05
C ARG A 79 1.60 -9.77 1.09
N LEU A 80 0.55 -8.99 1.39
CA LEU A 80 0.64 -7.53 1.51
C LEU A 80 1.58 -7.10 2.65
N VAL A 81 1.52 -7.78 3.80
CA VAL A 81 2.42 -7.53 4.93
C VAL A 81 3.87 -7.87 4.56
N GLN A 82 4.10 -8.98 3.84
CA GLN A 82 5.45 -9.34 3.35
C GLN A 82 5.98 -8.28 2.38
N ALA A 83 5.19 -7.91 1.37
CA ALA A 83 5.54 -6.92 0.38
C ALA A 83 5.88 -5.56 1.02
N ALA A 84 5.10 -5.12 2.02
CA ALA A 84 5.38 -3.92 2.78
C ALA A 84 6.61 -4.04 3.68
N TYR A 85 6.93 -5.24 4.17
CA TYR A 85 8.16 -5.50 4.93
C TYR A 85 9.41 -5.42 4.04
N ASP A 86 9.35 -5.98 2.85
CA ASP A 86 10.47 -6.00 1.89
C ASP A 86 10.59 -4.70 1.07
N GLY A 87 9.51 -3.92 0.97
CA GLY A 87 9.42 -2.78 0.07
C GLY A 87 9.16 -3.16 -1.40
N ASP A 88 8.61 -4.35 -1.64
CA ASP A 88 8.33 -4.88 -2.97
C ASP A 88 6.89 -4.55 -3.41
N LEU A 89 6.73 -3.43 -4.11
CA LEU A 89 5.41 -3.02 -4.64
C LEU A 89 4.87 -4.00 -5.69
N THR A 90 5.75 -4.70 -6.42
CA THR A 90 5.30 -5.64 -7.47
C THR A 90 4.64 -6.88 -6.88
N ALA A 91 5.07 -7.30 -5.68
CA ALA A 91 4.43 -8.36 -4.92
C ALA A 91 3.03 -7.99 -4.38
N CYS A 92 2.65 -6.70 -4.40
CA CYS A 92 1.29 -6.26 -4.06
C CYS A 92 0.29 -6.38 -5.22
N ALA A 93 0.77 -6.48 -6.46
CA ALA A 93 -0.11 -6.61 -7.62
C ALA A 93 -0.72 -8.02 -7.68
N MET A 94 -2.06 -8.07 -7.73
CA MET A 94 -2.84 -9.28 -8.02
C MET A 94 -3.25 -9.29 -9.47
#